data_AF-A0A9D8MHE4-F1
#
_entry.id   AF-A0A9D8MHE4-F1
#
_cell.length_a   1.000
_cell.length_b   1.000
_cell.length_c   1.000
_cell.angle_alpha   90.00
_cell.angle_beta   90.00
_cell.angle_gamma   90.00
#
_symmetry.space_group_name_H-M   'P 1'
#
loop_
_entity.id
_entity.type
_entity.pdbx_description
1 polymer ?
#
loop_
_entity_poly.entity_id
_entity_poly.type
_entity_poly.pdbx_seq_one_letter_code
_entity_poly.pdbx_strand_id
1 'polypeptide(L)'
;MIAFVTGLDNDSPCIREAVHQLITLGIPFSGWEAQQLLTDFPADLARYDALITDRERLRRAGAEERRLLESFAMDHCVHIIPEEYNRAAGFTCDALTEIDFHLLAAASGLDRQEIPEIPTETILEWYFKNMEEFFRERKRFRHLNEYHLHCTESLLEMEKLGRLSPEWSRNLTDFFNDMERLIEPPGDIDGLAAWSLAPLSVERCGHRRILDKVLAAAEDVVHNWARSDDGLLCIGGRRDDPLLLAHPNSPFFGFTRASGGLRNLILNELLHYFGAAFPGLTTVSGDPKFLDEAVKLMRHVDRIHRDPADGLLRHASLHGRPLGEKWGRGNTHAMMGVFYLLKNNPALPEEIRADAAAFLDKTGRGLLKYQTDNGLWHNVIDREDTPEETSCSVLITLIFAYGVNHGWFPKDRYAAMIRKSSHALRRKFWRGCGSGNCRGTMPSPETSYYLRRPIHMYRMPLIAPALIESEKLIQEGSKS
;
A
#
# COMPACT_ATOMS: atom_id res chain seq x y z
N MET A 1 6.37 -7.82 -26.86
CA MET A 1 7.33 -7.06 -27.69
C MET A 1 7.34 -5.59 -27.29
N ILE A 2 8.52 -5.01 -27.09
CA ILE A 2 8.70 -3.59 -26.71
C ILE A 2 9.05 -2.75 -27.95
N ALA A 3 8.64 -1.48 -28.00
CA ALA A 3 9.22 -0.49 -28.92
C ALA A 3 10.26 0.37 -28.19
N PHE A 4 11.47 0.51 -28.73
CA PHE A 4 12.49 1.44 -28.23
C PHE A 4 12.70 2.57 -29.23
N VAL A 5 12.36 3.80 -28.82
CA VAL A 5 12.54 5.03 -29.58
C VAL A 5 13.32 6.02 -28.71
N THR A 6 14.18 6.87 -29.28
CA THR A 6 14.84 7.92 -28.48
C THR A 6 15.28 9.15 -29.28
N GLY A 7 15.37 10.30 -28.61
CA GLY A 7 16.06 11.50 -29.08
C GLY A 7 17.48 11.66 -28.50
N LEU A 8 17.97 10.68 -27.74
CA LEU A 8 19.34 10.60 -27.19
C LEU A 8 20.30 9.93 -28.19
N ASP A 9 21.59 10.25 -28.12
CA ASP A 9 22.61 9.60 -28.95
C ASP A 9 22.79 8.10 -28.60
N ASN A 10 23.03 7.26 -29.61
CA ASN A 10 23.28 5.81 -29.44
C ASN A 10 24.47 5.49 -28.50
N ASP A 11 25.42 6.41 -28.37
CA ASP A 11 26.58 6.28 -27.49
C ASP A 11 26.33 6.72 -26.04
N SER A 12 25.11 7.19 -25.71
CA SER A 12 24.70 7.49 -24.34
C SER A 12 24.86 6.26 -23.44
N PRO A 13 25.45 6.40 -22.23
CA PRO A 13 25.53 5.31 -21.25
C PRO A 13 24.15 4.72 -20.91
N CYS A 14 23.10 5.56 -20.87
CA CYS A 14 21.74 5.13 -20.57
C CYS A 14 21.18 4.21 -21.67
N ILE A 15 21.45 4.54 -22.93
CA ILE A 15 21.02 3.75 -24.10
C ILE A 15 21.76 2.41 -24.16
N ARG A 16 23.09 2.44 -23.97
CA ARG A 16 23.91 1.22 -23.97
C ARG A 16 23.48 0.25 -22.88
N GLU A 17 23.22 0.73 -21.66
CA GLU A 17 22.77 -0.13 -20.56
C GLU A 17 21.34 -0.66 -20.78
N ALA A 18 20.41 0.15 -21.27
CA ALA A 18 19.06 -0.32 -21.62
C ALA A 18 19.09 -1.41 -22.72
N VAL A 19 19.86 -1.22 -23.79
CA VAL A 19 20.01 -2.24 -24.84
C VAL A 19 20.69 -3.50 -24.30
N HIS A 20 21.70 -3.36 -23.43
CA HIS A 20 22.35 -4.48 -22.77
C HIS A 20 21.39 -5.29 -21.88
N GLN A 21 20.49 -4.63 -21.14
CA GLN A 21 19.50 -5.33 -20.31
C GLN A 21 18.38 -5.99 -21.13
N LEU A 22 17.96 -5.44 -22.27
CA LEU A 22 17.04 -6.13 -23.20
C LEU A 22 17.63 -7.46 -23.66
N ILE A 23 18.90 -7.44 -24.06
CA ILE A 23 19.62 -8.62 -24.55
C ILE A 23 19.85 -9.62 -23.41
N THR A 24 20.28 -9.16 -22.24
CA THR A 24 20.59 -10.01 -21.07
C THR A 24 19.37 -10.73 -20.51
N LEU A 25 18.22 -10.06 -20.47
CA LEU A 25 16.94 -10.63 -20.02
C LEU A 25 16.13 -11.29 -21.15
N GLY A 26 16.71 -11.39 -22.36
CA GLY A 26 16.06 -12.04 -23.51
C GLY A 26 14.80 -11.34 -24.04
N ILE A 27 14.58 -10.07 -23.69
CA ILE A 27 13.31 -9.37 -23.94
C ILE A 27 13.20 -8.96 -25.42
N PRO A 28 12.15 -9.38 -26.16
CA PRO A 28 12.01 -9.03 -27.57
C PRO A 28 11.58 -7.57 -27.76
N PHE A 29 12.42 -6.79 -28.44
CA PHE A 29 12.17 -5.38 -28.74
C PHE A 29 12.38 -5.06 -30.22
N SER A 30 11.57 -4.15 -30.75
CA SER A 30 11.88 -3.35 -31.93
C SER A 30 12.54 -2.04 -31.48
N GLY A 31 13.19 -1.36 -32.43
CA GLY A 31 13.91 -0.11 -32.16
C GLY A 31 15.38 -0.17 -32.53
N TRP A 32 16.02 -1.33 -32.46
CA TRP A 32 17.43 -1.50 -32.84
C TRP A 32 17.58 -2.06 -34.25
N GLU A 33 17.68 -1.17 -35.25
CA GLU A 33 17.90 -1.51 -36.65
C GLU A 33 19.29 -1.04 -37.10
N ALA A 34 20.00 -1.87 -37.88
CA ALA A 34 21.32 -1.53 -38.43
C ALA A 34 22.36 -0.97 -37.41
N GLN A 35 22.28 -1.41 -36.14
CA GLN A 35 23.09 -0.92 -35.01
C GLN A 35 22.79 0.52 -34.55
N GLN A 36 21.57 1.01 -34.77
CA GLN A 36 21.09 2.32 -34.32
C GLN A 36 19.69 2.21 -33.72
N LEU A 37 19.36 3.09 -32.77
CA LEU A 37 17.98 3.23 -32.30
C LEU A 37 17.12 4.05 -33.27
N LEU A 38 15.84 3.65 -33.38
CA LEU A 38 14.82 4.45 -34.06
C LEU A 38 14.61 5.79 -33.34
N THR A 39 14.57 6.86 -34.12
CA THR A 39 14.31 8.22 -33.63
C THR A 39 12.83 8.60 -33.64
N ASP A 40 11.96 7.78 -34.23
CA ASP A 40 10.57 8.12 -34.52
C ASP A 40 9.60 7.00 -34.13
N PHE A 41 8.35 7.37 -33.82
CA PHE A 41 7.36 6.41 -33.35
C PHE A 41 6.89 5.47 -34.47
N PRO A 42 6.83 4.15 -34.24
CA PRO A 42 6.24 3.21 -35.19
C PRO A 42 4.81 3.61 -35.56
N ALA A 43 4.51 3.59 -36.87
CA ALA A 43 3.17 3.93 -37.39
C ALA A 43 2.05 3.00 -36.90
N ASP A 44 2.40 1.83 -36.35
CA ASP A 44 1.49 0.90 -35.70
C ASP A 44 2.01 0.56 -34.29
N LEU A 45 2.03 1.59 -33.42
CA LEU A 45 2.49 1.51 -32.04
C LEU A 45 1.66 0.52 -31.18
N ALA A 46 0.42 0.25 -31.57
CA ALA A 46 -0.49 -0.65 -30.85
C ALA A 46 -0.08 -2.14 -30.89
N ARG A 47 0.95 -2.51 -31.68
CA ARG A 47 1.52 -3.88 -31.70
C ARG A 47 2.50 -4.17 -30.57
N TYR A 48 2.80 -3.19 -29.72
CA TYR A 48 3.81 -3.30 -28.66
C TYR A 48 3.15 -3.27 -27.29
N ASP A 49 3.61 -4.10 -26.36
CA ASP A 49 3.07 -4.13 -24.98
C ASP A 49 3.62 -2.95 -24.14
N ALA A 50 4.76 -2.40 -24.57
CA ALA A 50 5.37 -1.23 -23.96
C ALA A 50 6.21 -0.40 -24.94
N LEU A 51 6.42 0.87 -24.59
CA LEU A 51 7.27 1.83 -25.29
C LEU A 51 8.34 2.37 -24.32
N ILE A 52 9.59 2.32 -24.73
CA ILE A 52 10.71 3.09 -24.18
C ILE A 52 10.85 4.34 -25.06
N THR A 53 10.71 5.52 -24.46
CA THR A 53 10.98 6.82 -25.10
C THR A 53 11.84 7.68 -24.16
N ASP A 54 12.28 8.86 -24.60
CA ASP A 54 12.93 9.86 -23.73
C ASP A 54 12.19 11.21 -23.74
N ARG A 55 12.64 12.16 -22.89
CA ARG A 55 12.05 13.50 -22.76
C ARG A 55 12.24 14.36 -24.02
N GLU A 56 13.36 14.23 -24.75
CA GLU A 56 13.59 14.94 -26.02
C GLU A 56 12.67 14.45 -27.13
N ARG A 57 12.48 13.13 -27.31
CA ARG A 57 11.56 12.66 -28.35
C ARG A 57 10.12 13.05 -28.08
N LEU A 58 9.69 13.07 -26.82
CA LEU A 58 8.38 13.57 -26.41
C LEU A 58 8.22 15.09 -26.62
N ARG A 59 9.27 15.89 -26.42
CA ARG A 59 9.26 17.33 -26.77
C ARG A 59 9.05 17.54 -28.27
N ARG A 60 9.72 16.74 -29.11
CA ARG A 60 9.62 16.77 -30.58
C ARG A 60 8.29 16.22 -31.12
N ALA A 61 7.51 15.51 -30.31
CA ALA A 61 6.27 14.87 -30.74
C ALA A 61 5.20 15.88 -31.22
N GLY A 62 4.69 15.67 -32.44
CA GLY A 62 3.62 16.45 -33.06
C GLY A 62 2.23 16.16 -32.47
N ALA A 63 1.23 16.94 -32.86
CA ALA A 63 -0.13 16.84 -32.30
C ALA A 63 -0.85 15.52 -32.61
N GLU A 64 -0.43 14.79 -33.64
CA GLU A 64 -0.97 13.47 -33.99
C GLU A 64 -0.25 12.34 -33.23
N GLU A 65 1.08 12.38 -33.20
CA GLU A 65 1.90 11.47 -32.38
C GLU A 65 1.53 11.55 -30.90
N ARG A 66 1.23 12.75 -30.38
CA ARG A 66 0.75 12.92 -29.00
C ARG A 66 -0.58 12.21 -28.76
N ARG A 67 -1.53 12.24 -29.69
CA ARG A 67 -2.79 11.50 -29.55
C ARG A 67 -2.58 9.98 -29.62
N LEU A 68 -1.63 9.52 -30.45
CA LEU A 68 -1.24 8.11 -30.50
C LEU A 68 -0.61 7.66 -29.17
N LEU A 69 0.32 8.45 -28.63
CA LEU A 69 0.95 8.23 -27.33
C LEU A 69 -0.06 8.28 -26.17
N GLU A 70 -0.96 9.26 -26.16
CA GLU A 70 -2.02 9.40 -25.17
C GLU A 70 -2.96 8.19 -25.20
N SER A 71 -3.35 7.71 -26.39
CA SER A 71 -4.17 6.50 -26.53
C SER A 71 -3.42 5.23 -26.12
N PHE A 72 -2.13 5.12 -26.46
CA PHE A 72 -1.30 3.97 -26.10
C PHE A 72 -1.07 3.89 -24.58
N ALA A 73 -0.78 5.02 -23.93
CA ALA A 73 -0.52 5.10 -22.48
C ALA A 73 -1.76 4.86 -21.59
N MET A 74 -2.95 4.66 -22.17
CA MET A 74 -4.15 4.25 -21.41
C MET A 74 -4.14 2.76 -21.07
N ASP A 75 -3.65 1.93 -22.00
CA ASP A 75 -3.73 0.46 -21.92
C ASP A 75 -2.34 -0.23 -21.93
N HIS A 76 -1.27 0.47 -22.34
CA HIS A 76 0.10 -0.03 -22.49
C HIS A 76 1.12 0.76 -21.65
N CYS A 77 2.29 0.16 -21.39
CA CYS A 77 3.33 0.79 -20.56
C CYS A 77 4.19 1.79 -21.36
N VAL A 78 4.34 3.02 -20.88
CA VAL A 78 5.29 4.00 -21.45
C VAL A 78 6.35 4.38 -20.42
N HIS A 79 7.60 3.99 -20.68
CA HIS A 79 8.77 4.47 -19.94
C HIS A 79 9.35 5.73 -20.60
N ILE A 80 9.87 6.66 -19.78
CA ILE A 80 10.50 7.90 -20.24
C ILE A 80 11.89 8.04 -19.63
N ILE A 81 12.95 7.80 -20.42
CA ILE A 81 14.35 7.94 -20.01
C ILE A 81 14.60 9.39 -19.56
N PRO A 82 14.99 9.63 -18.29
CA PRO A 82 15.19 10.98 -17.79
C PRO A 82 16.49 11.63 -18.29
N GLU A 83 16.35 12.85 -18.81
CA GLU A 83 17.41 13.70 -19.40
C GLU A 83 18.63 13.94 -18.47
N GLU A 84 18.43 13.80 -17.17
CA GLU A 84 19.41 14.14 -16.12
C GLU A 84 20.56 13.12 -16.02
N TYR A 85 20.36 11.88 -16.48
CA TYR A 85 21.35 10.79 -16.32
C TYR A 85 22.51 10.85 -17.34
N ASN A 86 22.38 11.61 -18.41
CA ASN A 86 23.49 11.89 -19.34
C ASN A 86 24.58 12.84 -18.75
N ARG A 87 24.39 13.40 -17.55
CA ARG A 87 25.27 14.46 -17.01
C ARG A 87 25.96 14.14 -15.68
N ALA A 88 25.62 13.03 -15.02
CA ALA A 88 26.08 12.72 -13.65
C ALA A 88 26.92 11.43 -13.59
N ALA A 89 28.24 11.57 -13.73
CA ALA A 89 29.24 10.48 -13.69
C ALA A 89 29.45 9.85 -12.29
N GLY A 90 28.38 9.74 -11.49
CA GLY A 90 28.40 9.25 -10.10
C GLY A 90 27.13 8.52 -9.65
N PHE A 91 26.13 8.39 -10.53
CA PHE A 91 25.11 7.34 -10.44
C PHE A 91 25.33 6.39 -11.61
N THR A 92 25.58 5.11 -11.34
CA THR A 92 25.62 4.09 -12.39
C THR A 92 24.24 3.96 -13.04
N CYS A 93 24.20 3.73 -14.34
CA CYS A 93 22.93 3.61 -15.08
C CYS A 93 22.15 2.37 -14.63
N ASP A 94 22.88 1.30 -14.31
CA ASP A 94 22.42 -0.03 -13.92
C ASP A 94 21.22 0.05 -12.96
N ALA A 95 21.42 0.68 -11.79
CA ALA A 95 20.41 0.81 -10.73
C ALA A 95 19.27 1.81 -11.04
N LEU A 96 19.11 2.23 -12.29
CA LEU A 96 18.01 3.04 -12.80
C LEU A 96 17.37 2.42 -14.04
N THR A 97 18.16 1.70 -14.83
CA THR A 97 17.67 0.82 -15.89
C THR A 97 16.89 -0.37 -15.30
N GLU A 98 17.43 -1.07 -14.30
CA GLU A 98 16.96 -2.42 -13.86
C GLU A 98 15.45 -2.59 -13.66
N ILE A 99 14.76 -1.67 -12.97
CA ILE A 99 13.34 -1.84 -12.65
C ILE A 99 12.38 -1.38 -13.73
N ASP A 100 12.83 -0.49 -14.62
CA ASP A 100 12.09 -0.24 -15.85
C ASP A 100 12.20 -1.49 -16.73
N PHE A 101 13.33 -2.21 -16.65
CA PHE A 101 13.48 -3.55 -17.20
C PHE A 101 12.61 -4.63 -16.56
N HIS A 102 12.39 -4.62 -15.24
CA HIS A 102 11.43 -5.54 -14.60
C HIS A 102 9.98 -5.22 -15.00
N LEU A 103 9.63 -3.94 -15.14
CA LEU A 103 8.30 -3.49 -15.57
C LEU A 103 8.05 -3.83 -17.05
N LEU A 104 9.04 -3.57 -17.90
CA LEU A 104 9.05 -3.92 -19.32
C LEU A 104 9.02 -5.44 -19.53
N ALA A 105 9.78 -6.22 -18.73
CA ALA A 105 9.72 -7.68 -18.76
C ALA A 105 8.30 -8.17 -18.44
N ALA A 106 7.72 -7.71 -17.32
CA ALA A 106 6.37 -8.07 -16.89
C ALA A 106 5.26 -7.64 -17.88
N ALA A 107 5.48 -6.56 -18.64
CA ALA A 107 4.59 -6.12 -19.72
C ALA A 107 4.80 -6.94 -21.01
N SER A 108 6.04 -7.30 -21.33
CA SER A 108 6.42 -7.98 -22.58
C SER A 108 6.03 -9.47 -22.66
N GLY A 109 5.55 -10.05 -21.56
CA GLY A 109 5.15 -11.46 -21.47
C GLY A 109 6.21 -12.43 -20.95
N LEU A 110 7.34 -11.96 -20.40
CA LEU A 110 8.28 -12.80 -19.65
C LEU A 110 7.63 -13.37 -18.38
N ASP A 111 8.02 -14.57 -17.96
CA ASP A 111 7.45 -15.19 -16.76
C ASP A 111 7.84 -14.36 -15.52
N ARG A 112 6.88 -14.19 -14.61
CA ARG A 112 7.11 -13.58 -13.28
C ARG A 112 8.00 -14.45 -12.38
N GLN A 113 8.36 -15.65 -12.83
CA GLN A 113 9.38 -16.52 -12.28
C GLN A 113 10.80 -16.26 -12.81
N GLU A 114 10.93 -15.64 -13.99
CA GLU A 114 12.23 -15.27 -14.60
C GLU A 114 12.70 -13.86 -14.17
N ILE A 115 11.77 -13.01 -13.71
CA ILE A 115 12.10 -11.72 -13.08
C ILE A 115 12.90 -11.97 -11.79
N PRO A 116 14.11 -11.41 -11.62
CA PRO A 116 14.94 -11.66 -10.45
C PRO A 116 14.36 -11.05 -9.17
N GLU A 117 14.73 -11.62 -8.02
CA GLU A 117 14.32 -11.12 -6.70
C GLU A 117 15.30 -10.08 -6.17
N ILE A 118 14.82 -8.87 -5.88
CA ILE A 118 15.63 -7.87 -5.17
C ILE A 118 15.85 -8.36 -3.72
N PRO A 119 17.10 -8.43 -3.23
CA PRO A 119 17.38 -8.87 -1.86
C PRO A 119 16.69 -7.95 -0.83
N THR A 120 16.11 -8.54 0.22
CA THR A 120 15.44 -7.79 1.30
C THR A 120 16.33 -6.67 1.85
N GLU A 121 17.62 -6.93 2.04
CA GLU A 121 18.60 -5.93 2.49
C GLU A 121 18.57 -4.66 1.61
N THR A 122 18.60 -4.80 0.29
CA THR A 122 18.53 -3.71 -0.68
C THR A 122 17.17 -2.99 -0.67
N ILE A 123 16.08 -3.73 -0.45
CA ILE A 123 14.72 -3.17 -0.29
C ILE A 123 14.68 -2.26 0.94
N LEU A 124 15.24 -2.72 2.06
CA LEU A 124 15.26 -2.02 3.35
C LEU A 124 16.20 -0.81 3.35
N GLU A 125 17.41 -0.96 2.79
CA GLU A 125 18.37 0.15 2.56
C GLU A 125 17.74 1.29 1.76
N TRP A 126 16.94 0.97 0.74
CA TRP A 126 16.25 1.99 -0.02
C TRP A 126 15.22 2.73 0.85
N TYR A 127 14.38 2.00 1.60
CA TYR A 127 13.38 2.64 2.48
C TYR A 127 14.03 3.53 3.53
N PHE A 128 15.17 3.11 4.09
CA PHE A 128 15.95 3.97 4.98
C PHE A 128 16.38 5.26 4.28
N LYS A 129 17.03 5.18 3.12
CA LYS A 129 17.50 6.38 2.41
C LYS A 129 16.36 7.33 2.04
N ASN A 130 15.20 6.81 1.66
CA ASN A 130 14.08 7.67 1.28
C ASN A 130 13.25 8.17 2.46
N MET A 131 13.21 7.45 3.59
CA MET A 131 12.73 8.03 4.84
C MET A 131 13.73 9.02 5.43
N GLU A 132 15.03 8.86 5.20
CA GLU A 132 16.03 9.89 5.46
C GLU A 132 15.77 11.16 4.63
N GLU A 133 15.62 11.06 3.30
CA GLU A 133 15.36 12.23 2.44
C GLU A 133 14.04 12.92 2.84
N PHE A 134 12.98 12.14 3.03
CA PHE A 134 11.68 12.62 3.52
C PHE A 134 11.79 13.28 4.90
N PHE A 135 12.52 12.67 5.83
CA PHE A 135 12.83 13.22 7.16
C PHE A 135 14.07 14.14 7.19
N ARG A 136 14.55 14.64 6.05
CA ARG A 136 15.45 15.82 5.97
C ARG A 136 14.65 17.05 5.52
N GLU A 137 13.56 16.86 4.78
CA GLU A 137 12.61 17.92 4.41
C GLU A 137 11.56 18.27 5.49
N ARG A 138 11.70 17.76 6.74
CA ARG A 138 10.71 17.83 7.84
C ARG A 138 9.92 19.14 7.97
N LYS A 139 10.59 20.28 7.73
CA LYS A 139 10.04 21.65 7.77
C LYS A 139 8.86 21.91 6.82
N ARG A 140 8.50 20.98 5.93
CA ARG A 140 7.37 21.09 4.99
C ARG A 140 6.06 20.46 5.49
N PHE A 141 6.10 19.52 6.43
CA PHE A 141 4.90 18.76 6.85
C PHE A 141 4.15 19.46 7.98
N ARG A 142 2.83 19.61 7.82
CA ARG A 142 1.92 20.09 8.87
C ARG A 142 1.04 19.01 9.47
N HIS A 143 0.93 17.85 8.82
CA HIS A 143 0.03 16.74 9.19
C HIS A 143 0.72 15.41 8.90
N LEU A 144 0.36 14.34 9.63
CA LEU A 144 0.65 12.96 9.26
C LEU A 144 -0.56 12.34 8.54
N ASN A 145 -0.30 11.29 7.76
CA ASN A 145 -1.31 10.39 7.20
C ASN A 145 -0.80 8.94 7.22
N GLU A 146 -1.63 7.98 6.79
CA GLU A 146 -1.35 6.54 6.74
C GLU A 146 0.07 6.19 6.22
N TYR A 147 0.53 6.83 5.15
CA TYR A 147 1.87 6.60 4.60
C TYR A 147 2.98 6.88 5.64
N HIS A 148 2.85 7.95 6.43
CA HIS A 148 3.84 8.28 7.46
C HIS A 148 3.83 7.26 8.60
N LEU A 149 2.64 6.79 9.03
CA LEU A 149 2.48 5.71 10.00
C LEU A 149 3.25 4.47 9.55
N HIS A 150 2.93 3.98 8.35
CA HIS A 150 3.51 2.75 7.81
C HIS A 150 5.02 2.85 7.65
N CYS A 151 5.55 4.00 7.23
CA CYS A 151 6.99 4.23 7.21
C CYS A 151 7.63 4.20 8.61
N THR A 152 6.99 4.81 9.61
CA THR A 152 7.50 4.83 10.99
C THR A 152 7.46 3.42 11.61
N GLU A 153 6.44 2.61 11.33
CA GLU A 153 6.43 1.20 11.73
C GLU A 153 7.57 0.39 11.11
N SER A 154 7.86 0.58 9.82
CA SER A 154 9.00 -0.07 9.15
C SER A 154 10.33 0.29 9.83
N LEU A 155 10.53 1.55 10.26
CA LEU A 155 11.71 1.96 11.03
C LEU A 155 11.74 1.33 12.43
N LEU A 156 10.60 1.26 13.12
CA LEU A 156 10.49 0.69 14.48
C LEU A 156 10.79 -0.82 14.50
N GLU A 157 10.33 -1.60 13.53
CA GLU A 157 10.69 -3.02 13.45
C GLU A 157 12.18 -3.24 13.16
N MET A 158 12.82 -2.35 12.39
CA MET A 158 14.26 -2.43 12.16
C MET A 158 15.10 -1.94 13.34
N GLU A 159 14.57 -1.05 14.18
CA GLU A 159 15.19 -0.71 15.46
C GLU A 159 15.21 -1.91 16.40
N LYS A 160 14.07 -2.60 16.56
CA LYS A 160 13.96 -3.81 17.39
C LYS A 160 14.94 -4.92 17.00
N LEU A 161 15.29 -4.99 15.72
CA LEU A 161 16.26 -5.95 15.17
C LEU A 161 17.72 -5.52 15.31
N GLY A 162 18.01 -4.35 15.90
CA GLY A 162 19.37 -3.81 15.96
C GLY A 162 19.93 -3.42 14.58
N ARG A 163 19.07 -3.24 13.58
CA ARG A 163 19.43 -2.91 12.19
C ARG A 163 19.44 -1.41 11.91
N LEU A 164 19.07 -0.57 12.88
CA LEU A 164 19.36 0.86 12.88
C LEU A 164 20.74 1.15 13.48
N SER A 165 21.43 2.16 12.96
CA SER A 165 22.64 2.69 13.61
C SER A 165 22.28 3.54 14.85
N PRO A 166 23.25 3.80 15.76
CA PRO A 166 23.04 4.72 16.88
C PRO A 166 22.76 6.17 16.47
N GLU A 167 22.96 6.54 15.20
CA GLU A 167 22.48 7.81 14.63
C GLU A 167 20.99 7.72 14.28
N TRP A 168 20.55 6.59 13.73
CA TRP A 168 19.16 6.39 13.32
C TRP A 168 18.16 6.30 14.48
N SER A 169 18.50 5.64 15.59
CA SER A 169 17.65 5.68 16.80
C SER A 169 17.50 7.10 17.38
N ARG A 170 18.53 7.95 17.23
CA ARG A 170 18.43 9.38 17.58
C ARG A 170 17.54 10.13 16.58
N ASN A 171 17.76 9.96 15.27
CA ASN A 171 16.93 10.58 14.22
C ASN A 171 15.43 10.20 14.31
N LEU A 172 15.12 8.99 14.80
CA LEU A 172 13.76 8.51 15.08
C LEU A 172 13.17 9.13 16.36
N THR A 173 13.96 9.24 17.43
CA THR A 173 13.57 9.98 18.65
C THR A 173 13.30 11.46 18.33
N ASP A 174 14.16 12.07 17.52
CA ASP A 174 14.00 13.44 17.02
C ASP A 174 12.80 13.58 16.08
N PHE A 175 12.36 12.52 15.40
CA PHE A 175 11.10 12.55 14.64
C PHE A 175 9.88 12.65 15.58
N PHE A 176 9.86 11.92 16.71
CA PHE A 176 8.79 12.08 17.72
C PHE A 176 8.85 13.47 18.37
N ASN A 177 10.04 14.02 18.64
CA ASN A 177 10.22 15.41 19.11
C ASN A 177 9.70 16.44 18.07
N ASP A 178 10.01 16.24 16.79
CA ASP A 178 9.53 17.11 15.70
C ASP A 178 8.02 17.01 15.50
N MET A 179 7.43 15.83 15.64
CA MET A 179 5.98 15.61 15.59
C MET A 179 5.28 16.38 16.72
N GLU A 180 5.78 16.26 17.95
CA GLU A 180 5.28 17.02 19.11
C GLU A 180 5.49 18.53 18.99
N ARG A 181 6.41 19.01 18.15
CA ARG A 181 6.71 20.44 17.96
C ARG A 181 6.04 21.10 16.75
N LEU A 182 5.98 20.42 15.60
CA LEU A 182 5.73 21.03 14.29
C LEU A 182 4.42 20.57 13.65
N ILE A 183 3.93 19.38 13.98
CA ILE A 183 2.82 18.74 13.29
C ILE A 183 1.52 19.02 14.03
N GLU A 184 0.46 19.35 13.29
CA GLU A 184 -0.89 19.42 13.82
C GLU A 184 -1.62 18.08 13.63
N PRO A 185 -2.40 17.66 14.64
CA PRO A 185 -3.13 16.38 14.70
C PRO A 185 -4.28 16.36 13.66
N PRO A 186 -5.05 15.27 13.52
CA PRO A 186 -6.11 15.22 12.52
C PRO A 186 -7.31 16.03 13.00
N GLY A 187 -8.15 16.49 12.07
CA GLY A 187 -9.46 17.07 12.37
C GLY A 187 -10.58 16.08 12.04
N ASP A 188 -10.25 14.79 11.99
CA ASP A 188 -10.91 13.81 11.13
C ASP A 188 -10.45 12.36 11.41
N ILE A 189 -11.07 11.40 10.72
CA ILE A 189 -10.98 9.95 10.93
C ILE A 189 -9.88 9.26 10.08
N ASP A 190 -9.45 9.85 8.95
CA ASP A 190 -8.55 9.25 7.95
C ASP A 190 -7.11 9.54 8.35
N GLY A 191 -6.86 10.78 8.77
CA GLY A 191 -5.70 11.11 9.58
C GLY A 191 -5.65 10.27 10.86
N LEU A 192 -6.77 10.00 11.55
CA LEU A 192 -6.79 9.32 12.85
C LEU A 192 -6.10 7.95 12.86
N ALA A 193 -6.21 7.16 11.78
CA ALA A 193 -5.46 5.92 11.61
C ALA A 193 -3.96 6.11 11.86
N ALA A 194 -3.39 7.17 11.29
CA ALA A 194 -1.98 7.50 11.36
C ALA A 194 -1.51 7.84 12.78
N TRP A 195 -2.44 8.23 13.66
CA TRP A 195 -2.18 8.57 15.06
C TRP A 195 -2.42 7.40 16.01
N SER A 196 -2.51 6.17 15.50
CA SER A 196 -2.29 4.94 16.28
C SER A 196 -0.92 4.90 16.99
N LEU A 197 0.05 5.69 16.52
CA LEU A 197 1.34 5.94 17.20
C LEU A 197 1.32 7.08 18.24
N ALA A 198 0.19 7.75 18.50
CA ALA A 198 0.13 8.82 19.50
C ALA A 198 0.46 8.34 20.94
N PRO A 199 0.10 7.12 21.39
CA PRO A 199 0.64 6.56 22.64
C PRO A 199 2.17 6.42 22.64
N LEU A 200 2.76 6.06 21.50
CA LEU A 200 4.21 5.87 21.35
C LEU A 200 4.99 7.19 21.35
N SER A 201 4.37 8.33 21.00
CA SER A 201 5.03 9.64 21.16
C SER A 201 5.34 9.90 22.64
N VAL A 202 4.38 9.63 23.52
CA VAL A 202 4.53 9.80 24.97
C VAL A 202 5.63 8.90 25.53
N GLU A 203 5.71 7.65 25.07
CA GLU A 203 6.80 6.73 25.44
C GLU A 203 8.18 7.24 24.97
N ARG A 204 8.26 7.78 23.75
CA ARG A 204 9.54 8.15 23.11
C ARG A 204 10.09 9.53 23.48
N CYS A 205 9.25 10.48 23.90
CA CYS A 205 9.71 11.83 24.26
C CYS A 205 9.10 12.41 25.55
N GLY A 206 8.14 11.73 26.19
CA GLY A 206 7.48 12.21 27.41
C GLY A 206 6.51 13.38 27.22
N HIS A 207 6.34 13.89 26.00
CA HIS A 207 5.35 14.92 25.68
C HIS A 207 3.99 14.28 25.36
N ARG A 208 2.91 15.04 25.54
CA ARG A 208 1.52 14.61 25.32
C ARG A 208 0.72 15.49 24.37
N ARG A 209 1.31 16.55 23.77
CA ARG A 209 0.54 17.56 23.01
C ARG A 209 -0.17 16.92 21.82
N ILE A 210 0.46 15.96 21.16
CA ILE A 210 -0.20 15.16 20.12
C ILE A 210 -1.30 14.29 20.73
N LEU A 211 -0.99 13.45 21.73
CA LEU A 211 -1.97 12.51 22.29
C LEU A 211 -3.23 13.22 22.79
N ASP A 212 -3.08 14.29 23.56
CA ASP A 212 -4.22 15.00 24.17
C ASP A 212 -5.12 15.65 23.10
N LYS A 213 -4.55 16.13 21.98
CA LYS A 213 -5.35 16.62 20.84
C LYS A 213 -5.94 15.48 19.99
N VAL A 214 -5.24 14.36 19.81
CA VAL A 214 -5.74 13.17 19.09
C VAL A 214 -6.92 12.55 19.85
N LEU A 215 -6.87 12.51 21.18
CA LEU A 215 -8.02 12.18 22.03
C LEU A 215 -9.17 13.16 21.79
N ALA A 216 -8.94 14.48 21.81
CA ALA A 216 -10.00 15.46 21.54
C ALA A 216 -10.64 15.31 20.14
N ALA A 217 -9.87 14.95 19.11
CA ALA A 217 -10.41 14.63 17.78
C ALA A 217 -11.25 13.34 17.79
N ALA A 218 -10.80 12.28 18.47
CA ALA A 218 -11.56 11.05 18.62
C ALA A 218 -12.86 11.25 19.44
N GLU A 219 -12.85 12.12 20.45
CA GLU A 219 -14.05 12.50 21.21
C GLU A 219 -15.10 13.18 20.32
N ASP A 220 -14.70 14.17 19.53
CA ASP A 220 -15.60 14.85 18.59
C ASP A 220 -16.17 13.88 17.53
N VAL A 221 -15.35 12.96 17.04
CA VAL A 221 -15.80 11.87 16.14
C VAL A 221 -16.86 10.99 16.82
N VAL A 222 -16.60 10.47 18.02
CA VAL A 222 -17.52 9.53 18.71
C VAL A 222 -18.88 10.19 19.01
N HIS A 223 -18.88 11.48 19.34
CA HIS A 223 -20.07 12.25 19.73
C HIS A 223 -20.81 12.91 18.56
N ASN A 224 -20.11 13.60 17.67
CA ASN A 224 -20.70 14.52 16.69
C ASN A 224 -20.75 13.97 15.27
N TRP A 225 -20.05 12.87 14.97
CA TRP A 225 -20.08 12.26 13.64
C TRP A 225 -21.40 11.52 13.38
N ALA A 226 -21.81 11.43 12.11
CA ALA A 226 -23.01 10.67 11.75
C ALA A 226 -22.82 9.17 12.01
N ARG A 227 -23.95 8.50 12.27
CA ARG A 227 -24.02 7.07 12.48
C ARG A 227 -25.05 6.45 11.54
N SER A 228 -24.87 5.17 11.24
CA SER A 228 -25.84 4.32 10.54
C SER A 228 -27.06 4.02 11.42
N ASP A 229 -28.08 3.40 10.84
CA ASP A 229 -29.29 2.96 11.53
C ASP A 229 -28.96 1.88 12.60
N ASP A 230 -27.92 1.06 12.35
CA ASP A 230 -27.32 0.10 13.30
C ASP A 230 -26.45 0.79 14.38
N GLY A 231 -26.34 2.12 14.37
CA GLY A 231 -25.60 2.92 15.37
C GLY A 231 -24.09 3.00 15.16
N LEU A 232 -23.53 2.41 14.11
CA LEU A 232 -22.08 2.46 13.81
C LEU A 232 -21.64 3.83 13.30
N LEU A 233 -20.43 4.27 13.65
CA LEU A 233 -19.74 5.38 12.96
C LEU A 233 -19.58 5.06 11.46
N CYS A 234 -19.80 6.06 10.60
CA CYS A 234 -19.89 5.88 9.14
C CYS A 234 -19.17 7.01 8.37
N ILE A 235 -19.09 6.90 7.04
CA ILE A 235 -18.48 7.93 6.17
C ILE A 235 -19.38 9.14 5.84
N GLY A 236 -20.66 9.10 6.24
CA GLY A 236 -21.51 10.31 6.25
C GLY A 236 -20.89 11.35 7.18
N GLY A 237 -21.02 12.65 6.87
CA GLY A 237 -20.33 13.72 7.58
C GLY A 237 -20.81 13.92 9.03
N ARG A 238 -20.65 15.13 9.58
CA ARG A 238 -21.10 15.41 10.95
C ARG A 238 -22.63 15.35 11.08
N ARG A 239 -23.15 15.28 12.29
CA ARG A 239 -24.60 15.34 12.56
C ARG A 239 -25.18 16.71 12.27
N ASP A 240 -24.42 17.76 12.61
CA ASP A 240 -24.70 19.18 12.39
C ASP A 240 -24.30 19.64 10.98
N ASP A 241 -23.26 19.06 10.40
CA ASP A 241 -22.79 19.31 9.03
C ASP A 241 -22.59 18.02 8.20
N PRO A 242 -23.67 17.39 7.69
CA PRO A 242 -23.60 16.08 7.03
C PRO A 242 -22.87 16.05 5.68
N LEU A 243 -22.66 17.22 5.07
CA LEU A 243 -21.97 17.41 3.79
C LEU A 243 -20.61 18.12 3.94
N LEU A 244 -20.20 18.42 5.18
CA LEU A 244 -18.93 19.10 5.51
C LEU A 244 -18.77 20.47 4.83
N LEU A 245 -19.88 21.21 4.67
CA LEU A 245 -19.94 22.52 4.00
C LEU A 245 -19.44 23.67 4.89
N ALA A 246 -19.61 23.57 6.21
CA ALA A 246 -18.96 24.46 7.18
C ALA A 246 -17.52 24.00 7.47
N HIS A 247 -17.19 22.75 7.14
CA HIS A 247 -15.87 22.13 7.33
C HIS A 247 -15.20 21.71 6.01
N PRO A 248 -15.08 22.58 4.99
CA PRO A 248 -14.59 22.19 3.66
C PRO A 248 -13.11 21.77 3.62
N ASN A 249 -12.36 22.08 4.68
CA ASN A 249 -10.98 21.65 4.89
C ASN A 249 -10.87 20.29 5.61
N SER A 250 -11.98 19.64 5.98
CA SER A 250 -11.95 18.28 6.52
C SER A 250 -11.50 17.30 5.43
N PRO A 251 -10.54 16.39 5.69
CA PRO A 251 -10.18 15.33 4.75
C PRO A 251 -11.37 14.48 4.28
N PHE A 252 -12.43 14.36 5.08
CA PHE A 252 -13.67 13.68 4.66
C PHE A 252 -14.49 14.43 3.64
N PHE A 253 -14.21 15.71 3.36
CA PHE A 253 -14.86 16.41 2.26
C PHE A 253 -14.66 15.67 0.92
N GLY A 254 -13.56 14.93 0.76
CA GLY A 254 -13.38 13.97 -0.33
C GLY A 254 -14.31 12.75 -0.21
N PHE A 255 -14.16 11.96 0.85
CA PHE A 255 -14.90 10.69 1.04
C PHE A 255 -16.42 10.86 1.21
N THR A 256 -16.87 11.79 2.05
CA THR A 256 -18.29 12.13 2.26
C THR A 256 -18.92 12.61 0.95
N ARG A 257 -18.22 13.41 0.14
CA ARG A 257 -18.74 13.83 -1.18
C ARG A 257 -18.76 12.68 -2.19
N ALA A 258 -17.70 11.86 -2.23
CA ALA A 258 -17.62 10.68 -3.11
C ALA A 258 -18.64 9.58 -2.76
N SER A 259 -19.11 9.55 -1.51
CA SER A 259 -20.18 8.65 -1.02
C SER A 259 -21.55 9.30 -0.91
N GLY A 260 -21.71 10.56 -1.33
CA GLY A 260 -22.98 11.31 -1.23
C GLY A 260 -23.51 11.52 0.20
N GLY A 261 -22.65 11.40 1.22
CA GLY A 261 -23.04 11.50 2.63
C GLY A 261 -23.87 10.32 3.15
N LEU A 262 -23.88 9.18 2.46
CA LEU A 262 -24.70 8.01 2.80
C LEU A 262 -24.35 7.41 4.17
N ARG A 263 -25.12 7.78 5.20
CA ARG A 263 -24.95 7.32 6.59
C ARG A 263 -24.98 5.80 6.78
N ASN A 264 -25.67 5.09 5.88
CA ASN A 264 -25.81 3.65 5.91
C ASN A 264 -24.86 2.91 4.96
N LEU A 265 -23.84 3.59 4.44
CA LEU A 265 -22.72 3.00 3.70
C LEU A 265 -21.54 2.76 4.66
N ILE A 266 -21.28 1.49 4.97
CA ILE A 266 -20.16 1.05 5.82
C ILE A 266 -19.08 0.46 4.93
N LEU A 267 -17.86 0.99 5.03
CA LEU A 267 -16.69 0.52 4.26
C LEU A 267 -15.81 -0.41 5.10
N ASN A 268 -15.07 -1.30 4.46
CA ASN A 268 -13.98 -2.04 5.11
C ASN A 268 -12.87 -1.12 5.62
N GLU A 269 -12.65 0.00 4.93
CA GLU A 269 -11.70 1.08 5.23
C GLU A 269 -11.91 1.65 6.65
N LEU A 270 -13.17 1.71 7.11
CA LEU A 270 -13.49 2.20 8.46
C LEU A 270 -12.85 1.35 9.57
N LEU A 271 -12.58 0.05 9.32
CA LEU A 271 -11.87 -0.79 10.28
C LEU A 271 -10.40 -0.40 10.41
N HIS A 272 -9.73 -0.04 9.32
CA HIS A 272 -8.36 0.49 9.41
C HIS A 272 -8.36 1.78 10.25
N TYR A 273 -9.26 2.71 9.94
CA TYR A 273 -9.36 4.00 10.62
C TYR A 273 -9.62 3.89 12.12
N PHE A 274 -10.65 3.16 12.54
CA PHE A 274 -10.99 3.03 13.95
C PHE A 274 -10.19 1.95 14.66
N GLY A 275 -10.06 0.75 14.06
CA GLY A 275 -9.41 -0.40 14.67
C GLY A 275 -7.92 -0.21 14.96
N ALA A 276 -7.21 0.61 14.17
CA ALA A 276 -5.80 0.91 14.43
C ALA A 276 -5.60 1.88 15.61
N ALA A 277 -6.44 2.91 15.72
CA ALA A 277 -6.24 4.01 16.67
C ALA A 277 -7.04 3.85 17.98
N PHE A 278 -8.34 3.56 17.88
CA PHE A 278 -9.26 3.61 19.03
C PHE A 278 -8.88 2.70 20.21
N PRO A 279 -8.44 1.43 20.03
CA PRO A 279 -8.00 0.59 21.15
C PRO A 279 -6.79 1.17 21.90
N GLY A 280 -5.85 1.79 21.18
CA GLY A 280 -4.70 2.50 21.78
C GLY A 280 -5.14 3.72 22.57
N LEU A 281 -6.14 4.47 22.06
CA LEU A 281 -6.76 5.59 22.76
C LEU A 281 -7.53 5.16 24.01
N THR A 282 -8.25 4.02 24.01
CA THR A 282 -8.82 3.42 25.23
C THR A 282 -7.73 3.12 26.26
N THR A 283 -6.61 2.53 25.84
CA THR A 283 -5.51 2.16 26.75
C THR A 283 -4.89 3.35 27.48
N VAL A 284 -4.75 4.51 26.83
CA VAL A 284 -4.12 5.71 27.42
C VAL A 284 -5.10 6.71 28.05
N SER A 285 -6.39 6.64 27.74
CA SER A 285 -7.44 7.46 28.36
C SER A 285 -8.15 6.77 29.52
N GLY A 286 -8.19 5.43 29.52
CA GLY A 286 -9.03 4.63 30.41
C GLY A 286 -10.51 4.56 29.98
N ASP A 287 -10.90 5.20 28.88
CA ASP A 287 -12.30 5.21 28.42
C ASP A 287 -12.57 4.04 27.44
N PRO A 288 -13.48 3.10 27.78
CA PRO A 288 -13.78 1.95 26.94
C PRO A 288 -14.49 2.28 25.63
N LYS A 289 -15.10 3.47 25.49
CA LYS A 289 -15.97 3.78 24.34
C LYS A 289 -15.26 3.67 22.99
N PHE A 290 -13.96 3.98 22.92
CA PHE A 290 -13.20 3.90 21.67
C PHE A 290 -13.05 2.43 21.24
N LEU A 291 -12.62 1.54 22.15
CA LEU A 291 -12.59 0.10 21.90
C LEU A 291 -13.98 -0.45 21.54
N ASP A 292 -15.04 -0.02 22.23
CA ASP A 292 -16.41 -0.42 21.93
C ASP A 292 -16.82 -0.08 20.49
N GLU A 293 -16.51 1.12 19.97
CA GLU A 293 -16.79 1.47 18.57
C GLU A 293 -16.01 0.58 17.57
N ALA A 294 -14.73 0.30 17.85
CA ALA A 294 -13.92 -0.58 17.01
C ALA A 294 -14.46 -2.02 16.98
N VAL A 295 -14.86 -2.55 18.15
CA VAL A 295 -15.41 -3.92 18.28
C VAL A 295 -16.81 -4.04 17.66
N LYS A 296 -17.69 -3.02 17.82
CA LYS A 296 -18.99 -2.97 17.13
C LYS A 296 -18.80 -3.07 15.61
N LEU A 297 -17.87 -2.30 15.06
CA LEU A 297 -17.60 -2.32 13.63
C LEU A 297 -16.99 -3.64 13.16
N MET A 298 -16.04 -4.22 13.90
CA MET A 298 -15.45 -5.54 13.59
C MET A 298 -16.54 -6.62 13.51
N ARG A 299 -17.42 -6.67 14.52
CA ARG A 299 -18.55 -7.61 14.57
C ARG A 299 -19.59 -7.35 13.48
N HIS A 300 -19.76 -6.11 13.02
CA HIS A 300 -20.61 -5.81 11.85
C HIS A 300 -20.02 -6.31 10.54
N VAL A 301 -18.73 -6.02 10.27
CA VAL A 301 -18.06 -6.44 9.04
C VAL A 301 -17.99 -7.97 8.95
N ASP A 302 -17.69 -8.67 10.06
CA ASP A 302 -17.69 -10.14 10.12
C ASP A 302 -19.05 -10.76 9.77
N ARG A 303 -20.14 -10.08 10.15
CA ARG A 303 -21.53 -10.55 10.03
C ARG A 303 -22.18 -10.20 8.69
N ILE A 304 -21.88 -9.02 8.14
CA ILE A 304 -22.59 -8.44 6.98
C ILE A 304 -21.75 -8.44 5.71
N HIS A 305 -20.44 -8.20 5.79
CA HIS A 305 -19.59 -8.09 4.60
C HIS A 305 -19.03 -9.45 4.18
N ARG A 306 -18.95 -10.43 5.10
CA ARG A 306 -18.34 -11.74 4.84
C ARG A 306 -19.22 -12.62 3.95
N ASP A 307 -18.65 -13.06 2.84
CA ASP A 307 -19.22 -14.03 1.92
C ASP A 307 -19.07 -15.45 2.50
N PRO A 308 -20.18 -16.19 2.76
CA PRO A 308 -20.11 -17.48 3.44
C PRO A 308 -19.52 -18.61 2.58
N ALA A 309 -19.31 -18.40 1.26
CA ALA A 309 -18.79 -19.42 0.36
C ALA A 309 -17.26 -19.65 0.48
N ASP A 310 -16.51 -18.65 0.94
CA ASP A 310 -15.05 -18.70 1.10
C ASP A 310 -14.50 -17.88 2.27
N GLY A 311 -15.34 -17.10 2.97
CA GLY A 311 -14.92 -16.28 4.09
C GLY A 311 -14.28 -14.95 3.69
N LEU A 312 -14.22 -14.58 2.41
CA LEU A 312 -13.75 -13.26 1.99
C LEU A 312 -14.78 -12.16 2.29
N LEU A 313 -14.33 -10.91 2.33
CA LEU A 313 -15.16 -9.74 2.59
C LEU A 313 -15.53 -9.03 1.29
N ARG A 314 -16.81 -8.68 1.14
CA ARG A 314 -17.30 -7.68 0.18
C ARG A 314 -16.76 -6.30 0.58
N HIS A 315 -16.51 -5.41 -0.39
CA HIS A 315 -15.88 -4.09 -0.13
C HIS A 315 -16.65 -3.26 0.92
N ALA A 316 -17.97 -3.27 0.87
CA ALA A 316 -18.82 -2.45 1.74
C ALA A 316 -20.12 -3.16 2.11
N SER A 317 -20.95 -2.47 2.90
CA SER A 317 -22.39 -2.72 2.98
C SER A 317 -23.19 -1.43 2.88
N LEU A 318 -24.41 -1.53 2.34
CA LEU A 318 -25.38 -0.45 2.24
C LEU A 318 -26.71 -0.90 2.84
N HIS A 319 -27.23 -0.17 3.83
CA HIS A 319 -28.44 -0.54 4.59
C HIS A 319 -28.40 -1.99 5.12
N GLY A 320 -27.27 -2.37 5.73
CA GLY A 320 -27.10 -3.70 6.33
C GLY A 320 -26.99 -4.86 5.32
N ARG A 321 -26.76 -4.58 4.03
CA ARG A 321 -26.57 -5.59 2.97
C ARG A 321 -25.21 -5.44 2.31
N PRO A 322 -24.44 -6.51 2.05
CA PRO A 322 -23.14 -6.43 1.38
C PRO A 322 -23.23 -5.77 -0.01
N LEU A 323 -22.17 -5.06 -0.38
CA LEU A 323 -22.06 -4.25 -1.60
C LEU A 323 -20.68 -4.43 -2.26
N GLY A 324 -20.70 -4.61 -3.58
CA GLY A 324 -19.51 -4.68 -4.42
C GLY A 324 -18.75 -6.00 -4.35
N GLU A 325 -17.52 -6.00 -4.84
CA GLU A 325 -16.72 -7.22 -4.97
C GLU A 325 -15.80 -7.50 -3.79
N LYS A 326 -15.21 -8.71 -3.78
CA LYS A 326 -14.13 -9.13 -2.88
C LYS A 326 -12.80 -8.47 -3.28
N TRP A 327 -12.80 -7.14 -3.26
CA TRP A 327 -11.66 -6.32 -3.63
C TRP A 327 -10.48 -6.59 -2.70
N GLY A 328 -9.31 -6.86 -3.26
CA GLY A 328 -8.10 -7.27 -2.54
C GLY A 328 -7.74 -6.29 -1.44
N ARG A 329 -7.54 -5.01 -1.80
CA ARG A 329 -7.16 -4.01 -0.80
C ARG A 329 -8.28 -3.72 0.21
N GLY A 330 -9.54 -3.77 -0.22
CA GLY A 330 -10.70 -3.67 0.67
C GLY A 330 -10.76 -4.80 1.72
N ASN A 331 -10.38 -6.03 1.35
CA ASN A 331 -10.24 -7.11 2.34
C ASN A 331 -9.12 -6.80 3.33
N THR A 332 -7.97 -6.33 2.83
CA THR A 332 -6.81 -6.07 3.67
C THR A 332 -6.92 -4.84 4.55
N HIS A 333 -7.69 -3.81 4.18
CA HIS A 333 -7.99 -2.69 5.08
C HIS A 333 -8.79 -3.14 6.31
N ALA A 334 -9.82 -3.96 6.11
CA ALA A 334 -10.56 -4.56 7.21
C ALA A 334 -9.68 -5.46 8.09
N MET A 335 -8.85 -6.31 7.47
CA MET A 335 -7.88 -7.12 8.21
C MET A 335 -6.82 -6.28 8.94
N MET A 336 -6.34 -5.19 8.34
CA MET A 336 -5.33 -4.29 8.93
C MET A 336 -5.87 -3.59 10.19
N GLY A 337 -7.14 -3.19 10.19
CA GLY A 337 -7.81 -2.68 11.38
C GLY A 337 -7.82 -3.68 12.54
N VAL A 338 -8.18 -4.94 12.25
CA VAL A 338 -8.24 -6.02 13.25
C VAL A 338 -6.83 -6.49 13.67
N PHE A 339 -5.86 -6.45 12.75
CA PHE A 339 -4.46 -6.71 12.99
C PHE A 339 -3.86 -5.69 13.98
N TYR A 340 -4.09 -4.39 13.78
CA TYR A 340 -3.61 -3.37 14.71
C TYR A 340 -4.34 -3.38 16.05
N LEU A 341 -5.64 -3.70 16.05
CA LEU A 341 -6.40 -3.97 17.26
C LEU A 341 -5.71 -5.06 18.11
N LEU A 342 -5.30 -6.20 17.51
CA LEU A 342 -4.54 -7.23 18.22
C LEU A 342 -3.10 -6.80 18.57
N LYS A 343 -2.33 -6.30 17.59
CA LYS A 343 -0.90 -5.99 17.69
C LYS A 343 -0.58 -4.97 18.77
N ASN A 344 -1.34 -3.87 18.79
CA ASN A 344 -1.01 -2.71 19.61
C ASN A 344 -1.61 -2.81 21.04
N ASN A 345 -2.42 -3.83 21.34
CA ASN A 345 -3.24 -3.90 22.56
C ASN A 345 -3.13 -5.28 23.23
N PRO A 346 -1.97 -5.64 23.82
CA PRO A 346 -1.76 -6.94 24.45
C PRO A 346 -2.75 -7.22 25.60
N ALA A 347 -3.29 -6.18 26.24
CA ALA A 347 -4.24 -6.26 27.35
C ALA A 347 -5.73 -6.40 26.95
N LEU A 348 -6.04 -6.67 25.68
CA LEU A 348 -7.43 -6.89 25.24
C LEU A 348 -8.14 -8.02 26.01
N PRO A 349 -9.44 -7.86 26.35
CA PRO A 349 -10.26 -8.94 26.87
C PRO A 349 -10.27 -10.15 25.93
N GLU A 350 -10.22 -11.35 26.50
CA GLU A 350 -9.95 -12.58 25.72
C GLU A 350 -11.04 -12.90 24.69
N GLU A 351 -12.30 -12.55 24.97
CA GLU A 351 -13.40 -12.64 23.99
C GLU A 351 -13.12 -11.79 22.73
N ILE A 352 -12.63 -10.56 22.91
CA ILE A 352 -12.32 -9.65 21.80
C ILE A 352 -11.06 -10.12 21.05
N ARG A 353 -10.07 -10.67 21.77
CA ARG A 353 -8.89 -11.31 21.16
C ARG A 353 -9.28 -12.49 20.29
N ALA A 354 -10.14 -13.37 20.81
CA ALA A 354 -10.63 -14.56 20.11
C ALA A 354 -11.45 -14.18 18.87
N ASP A 355 -12.36 -13.21 18.98
CA ASP A 355 -13.11 -12.66 17.83
C ASP A 355 -12.19 -12.10 16.75
N ALA A 356 -11.19 -11.32 17.13
CA ALA A 356 -10.24 -10.70 16.20
C ALA A 356 -9.33 -11.73 15.52
N ALA A 357 -8.82 -12.72 16.26
CA ALA A 357 -8.06 -13.82 15.68
C ALA A 357 -8.92 -14.68 14.73
N ALA A 358 -10.16 -14.97 15.12
CA ALA A 358 -11.12 -15.69 14.28
C ALA A 358 -11.52 -14.90 13.03
N PHE A 359 -11.67 -13.58 13.12
CA PHE A 359 -11.93 -12.70 11.97
C PHE A 359 -10.83 -12.83 10.91
N LEU A 360 -9.57 -12.82 11.35
CA LEU A 360 -8.40 -12.92 10.47
C LEU A 360 -8.23 -14.33 9.90
N ASP A 361 -8.40 -15.41 10.68
CA ASP A 361 -8.30 -16.78 10.18
C ASP A 361 -9.46 -17.15 9.23
N LYS A 362 -10.68 -16.62 9.45
CA LYS A 362 -11.81 -16.75 8.50
C LYS A 362 -11.43 -16.18 7.12
N THR A 363 -10.89 -14.96 7.07
CA THR A 363 -10.47 -14.34 5.79
C THR A 363 -9.23 -15.04 5.22
N GLY A 364 -8.30 -15.48 6.10
CA GLY A 364 -7.08 -16.18 5.73
C GLY A 364 -7.30 -17.50 5.01
N ARG A 365 -8.34 -18.26 5.36
CA ARG A 365 -8.73 -19.48 4.63
C ARG A 365 -9.20 -19.17 3.20
N GLY A 366 -9.94 -18.09 3.01
CA GLY A 366 -10.31 -17.60 1.68
C GLY A 366 -9.10 -17.15 0.88
N LEU A 367 -8.20 -16.37 1.48
CA LEU A 367 -6.96 -15.92 0.84
C LEU A 367 -6.04 -17.10 0.46
N LEU A 368 -5.89 -18.10 1.33
CA LEU A 368 -5.11 -19.31 1.05
C LEU A 368 -5.68 -20.11 -0.14
N LYS A 369 -7.00 -20.10 -0.33
CA LYS A 369 -7.68 -20.75 -1.48
C LYS A 369 -7.40 -20.05 -2.82
N TYR A 370 -7.24 -18.73 -2.83
CA TYR A 370 -7.09 -17.92 -4.06
C TYR A 370 -5.71 -17.23 -4.19
N GLN A 371 -4.67 -17.76 -3.54
CA GLN A 371 -3.30 -17.32 -3.81
C GLN A 371 -2.88 -17.79 -5.21
N THR A 372 -2.35 -16.90 -6.04
CA THR A 372 -1.95 -17.23 -7.41
C THR A 372 -0.77 -18.20 -7.47
N ASP A 373 -0.50 -18.76 -8.66
CA ASP A 373 0.69 -19.58 -8.87
C ASP A 373 2.00 -18.82 -8.71
N ASN A 374 2.00 -17.50 -8.88
CA ASN A 374 3.15 -16.65 -8.54
C ASN A 374 3.28 -16.41 -7.02
N GLY A 375 2.19 -16.50 -6.25
CA GLY A 375 2.18 -16.28 -4.81
C GLY A 375 1.52 -14.98 -4.34
N LEU A 376 0.88 -14.23 -5.23
CA LEU A 376 0.19 -12.98 -4.91
C LEU A 376 -1.33 -13.19 -4.91
N TRP A 377 -2.11 -12.11 -4.89
CA TRP A 377 -3.57 -12.15 -5.01
C TRP A 377 -4.06 -11.20 -6.10
N HIS A 378 -5.18 -11.56 -6.72
CA HIS A 378 -5.84 -10.76 -7.75
C HIS A 378 -6.54 -9.52 -7.15
N ASN A 379 -6.67 -8.44 -7.94
CA ASN A 379 -7.31 -7.20 -7.50
C ASN A 379 -8.77 -7.42 -7.03
N VAL A 380 -9.50 -8.34 -7.64
CA VAL A 380 -10.65 -9.00 -6.99
C VAL A 380 -10.24 -10.45 -6.74
N ILE A 381 -10.25 -10.87 -5.48
CA ILE A 381 -9.48 -12.05 -5.02
C ILE A 381 -9.94 -13.34 -5.71
N ASP A 382 -11.24 -13.52 -5.91
CA ASP A 382 -11.84 -14.70 -6.55
C ASP A 382 -12.06 -14.53 -8.07
N ARG A 383 -11.29 -13.63 -8.72
CA ARG A 383 -11.42 -13.27 -10.14
C ARG A 383 -10.05 -13.21 -10.84
N GLU A 384 -9.66 -14.34 -11.41
CA GLU A 384 -8.39 -14.56 -12.13
C GLU A 384 -8.19 -13.64 -13.36
N ASP A 385 -9.29 -13.13 -13.93
CA ASP A 385 -9.31 -12.17 -15.05
C ASP A 385 -9.09 -10.70 -14.59
N THR A 386 -8.68 -10.49 -13.34
CA THR A 386 -8.13 -9.21 -12.86
C THR A 386 -6.63 -9.33 -12.61
N PRO A 387 -5.83 -8.25 -12.76
CA PRO A 387 -4.39 -8.32 -12.50
C PRO A 387 -4.07 -8.63 -11.04
N GLU A 388 -2.91 -9.24 -10.80
CA GLU A 388 -2.32 -9.37 -9.45
C GLU A 388 -2.07 -7.99 -8.85
N GLU A 389 -2.43 -7.83 -7.57
CA GLU A 389 -2.44 -6.55 -6.86
C GLU A 389 -1.46 -6.58 -5.69
N THR A 390 -0.43 -5.74 -5.77
CA THR A 390 0.71 -5.78 -4.85
C THR A 390 0.38 -5.21 -3.48
N SER A 391 -0.47 -4.19 -3.38
CA SER A 391 -0.70 -3.50 -2.10
C SER A 391 -1.45 -4.36 -1.09
N CYS A 392 -2.45 -5.14 -1.54
CA CYS A 392 -3.10 -6.15 -0.73
C CYS A 392 -2.15 -7.32 -0.44
N SER A 393 -1.36 -7.77 -1.43
CA SER A 393 -0.42 -8.88 -1.24
C SER A 393 0.65 -8.58 -0.18
N VAL A 394 1.13 -7.33 -0.10
CA VAL A 394 2.00 -6.83 0.99
C VAL A 394 1.30 -6.96 2.34
N LEU A 395 0.07 -6.47 2.47
CA LEU A 395 -0.69 -6.51 3.73
C LEU A 395 -1.02 -7.93 4.17
N ILE A 396 -1.42 -8.82 3.26
CA ILE A 396 -1.68 -10.24 3.52
C ILE A 396 -0.40 -10.89 4.08
N THR A 397 0.73 -10.65 3.42
CA THR A 397 2.04 -11.19 3.83
C THR A 397 2.43 -10.71 5.23
N LEU A 398 2.33 -9.41 5.50
CA LEU A 398 2.61 -8.83 6.82
C LEU A 398 1.73 -9.44 7.92
N ILE A 399 0.41 -9.45 7.71
CA ILE A 399 -0.57 -9.86 8.72
C ILE A 399 -0.39 -11.34 9.09
N PHE A 400 -0.18 -12.23 8.10
CA PHE A 400 0.02 -13.65 8.39
C PHE A 400 1.44 -13.99 8.85
N ALA A 401 2.49 -13.32 8.35
CA ALA A 401 3.85 -13.53 8.83
C ALA A 401 3.98 -13.11 10.30
N TYR A 402 3.57 -11.88 10.64
CA TYR A 402 3.54 -11.39 12.01
C TYR A 402 2.65 -12.27 12.90
N GLY A 403 1.43 -12.59 12.45
CA GLY A 403 0.47 -13.39 13.22
C GLY A 403 0.92 -14.82 13.48
N VAL A 404 1.66 -15.46 12.57
CA VAL A 404 2.30 -16.76 12.84
C VAL A 404 3.46 -16.61 13.83
N ASN A 405 4.34 -15.62 13.64
CA ASN A 405 5.48 -15.37 14.53
C ASN A 405 5.05 -15.03 15.98
N HIS A 406 3.85 -14.46 16.16
CA HIS A 406 3.26 -14.13 17.46
C HIS A 406 2.20 -15.15 17.94
N GLY A 407 2.09 -16.31 17.28
CA GLY A 407 1.27 -17.45 17.72
C GLY A 407 -0.25 -17.29 17.55
N TRP A 408 -0.71 -16.30 16.79
CA TRP A 408 -2.14 -16.06 16.51
C TRP A 408 -2.69 -17.07 15.49
N PHE A 409 -1.84 -17.56 14.60
CA PHE A 409 -2.20 -18.51 13.55
C PHE A 409 -1.24 -19.72 13.54
N PRO A 410 -1.72 -20.92 13.18
CA PRO A 410 -0.87 -22.11 13.16
C PRO A 410 0.10 -22.07 11.96
N LYS A 411 1.38 -22.33 12.23
CA LYS A 411 2.50 -22.14 11.28
C LYS A 411 2.41 -23.03 10.05
N ASP A 412 1.97 -24.28 10.23
CA ASP A 412 1.77 -25.28 9.17
C ASP A 412 0.80 -24.80 8.07
N ARG A 413 -0.29 -24.11 8.45
CA ARG A 413 -1.32 -23.62 7.52
C ARG A 413 -0.83 -22.52 6.60
N TYR A 414 -0.05 -21.58 7.11
CA TYR A 414 0.26 -20.32 6.41
C TYR A 414 1.72 -20.16 5.99
N ALA A 415 2.67 -20.94 6.52
CA ALA A 415 4.10 -20.77 6.19
C ALA A 415 4.41 -20.90 4.68
N ALA A 416 3.72 -21.79 3.96
CA ALA A 416 3.88 -21.92 2.51
C ALA A 416 3.38 -20.68 1.76
N MET A 417 2.20 -20.19 2.13
CA MET A 417 1.56 -18.98 1.56
C MET A 417 2.44 -17.74 1.77
N ILE A 418 2.93 -17.55 2.99
CA ILE A 418 3.83 -16.46 3.39
C ILE A 418 5.13 -16.52 2.59
N ARG A 419 5.79 -17.68 2.54
CA ARG A 419 7.04 -17.87 1.78
C ARG A 419 6.84 -17.53 0.30
N LYS A 420 5.82 -18.11 -0.34
CA LYS A 420 5.50 -17.92 -1.77
C LYS A 420 5.31 -16.43 -2.10
N SER A 421 4.50 -15.72 -1.30
CA SER A 421 4.31 -14.27 -1.44
C SER A 421 5.58 -13.46 -1.18
N SER A 422 6.38 -13.83 -0.18
CA SER A 422 7.61 -13.10 0.16
C SER A 422 8.67 -13.14 -0.94
N HIS A 423 8.70 -14.20 -1.77
CA HIS A 423 9.51 -14.25 -2.99
C HIS A 423 8.91 -13.37 -4.09
N ALA A 424 7.61 -13.50 -4.35
CA ALA A 424 6.92 -12.72 -5.38
C ALA A 424 6.99 -11.21 -5.15
N LEU A 425 6.88 -10.75 -3.89
CA LEU A 425 6.99 -9.34 -3.51
C LEU A 425 8.38 -8.73 -3.78
N ARG A 426 9.47 -9.52 -3.66
CA ARG A 426 10.83 -9.08 -4.03
C ARG A 426 10.97 -8.75 -5.51
N ARG A 427 10.13 -9.36 -6.36
CA ARG A 427 10.05 -9.12 -7.82
C ARG A 427 9.09 -7.98 -8.18
N LYS A 428 8.32 -7.47 -7.20
CA LYS A 428 7.43 -6.30 -7.37
C LYS A 428 8.06 -5.00 -6.88
N PHE A 429 9.06 -5.06 -5.99
CA PHE A 429 9.71 -3.87 -5.47
C PHE A 429 10.53 -3.14 -6.55
N TRP A 430 10.51 -1.81 -6.51
CA TRP A 430 11.40 -0.95 -7.26
C TRP A 430 11.50 0.43 -6.63
N ARG A 431 12.70 0.83 -6.17
CA ARG A 431 13.01 2.10 -5.47
C ARG A 431 11.80 2.65 -4.67
N GLY A 432 11.39 1.90 -3.65
CA GLY A 432 10.34 2.31 -2.69
C GLY A 432 8.92 1.99 -3.06
N CYS A 433 8.70 1.68 -4.33
CA CYS A 433 7.40 1.39 -4.87
C CYS A 433 7.22 -0.10 -5.09
N GLY A 434 5.99 -0.58 -4.93
CA GLY A 434 5.58 -1.75 -5.69
C GLY A 434 5.26 -1.32 -7.13
N SER A 435 5.55 -2.16 -8.11
CA SER A 435 4.70 -2.27 -9.30
C SER A 435 3.38 -2.95 -8.91
N GLY A 436 2.33 -2.84 -9.72
CA GLY A 436 1.12 -3.66 -9.52
C GLY A 436 0.09 -3.15 -8.49
N ASN A 437 0.02 -1.85 -8.17
CA ASN A 437 -0.95 -1.34 -7.18
C ASN A 437 -2.22 -0.78 -7.83
N CYS A 438 -3.39 -1.25 -7.42
CA CYS A 438 -4.68 -0.68 -7.79
C CYS A 438 -4.81 0.75 -7.27
N ARG A 439 -5.23 1.70 -8.12
CA ARG A 439 -5.55 3.08 -7.73
C ARG A 439 -6.63 3.12 -6.62
N GLY A 440 -6.72 4.24 -5.89
CA GLY A 440 -7.83 4.51 -4.95
C GLY A 440 -9.20 4.24 -5.59
N THR A 441 -10.09 3.58 -4.86
CA THR A 441 -11.28 2.88 -5.38
C THR A 441 -12.40 2.97 -4.34
N MET A 442 -13.59 3.38 -4.75
CA MET A 442 -14.79 3.46 -3.89
C MET A 442 -15.62 2.16 -4.01
N PRO A 443 -16.59 1.88 -3.12
CA PRO A 443 -17.57 0.84 -3.37
C PRO A 443 -18.41 1.15 -4.62
N SER A 444 -18.75 0.11 -5.37
CA SER A 444 -19.67 0.16 -6.51
C SER A 444 -20.55 -1.07 -6.52
N PRO A 445 -21.83 -1.00 -6.94
CA PRO A 445 -22.63 -2.18 -7.24
C PRO A 445 -22.20 -2.88 -8.53
N GLU A 446 -21.41 -2.23 -9.39
CA GLU A 446 -20.95 -2.80 -10.65
C GLU A 446 -19.63 -3.57 -10.48
N THR A 447 -19.64 -4.89 -10.71
CA THR A 447 -18.43 -5.71 -10.85
C THR A 447 -17.42 -5.06 -11.79
N SER A 448 -17.90 -4.55 -12.94
CA SER A 448 -17.06 -4.01 -14.02
C SER A 448 -16.23 -2.77 -13.63
N TYR A 449 -16.63 -2.06 -12.58
CA TYR A 449 -15.85 -0.97 -11.99
C TYR A 449 -14.57 -1.49 -11.32
N TYR A 450 -14.62 -2.65 -10.66
CA TYR A 450 -13.47 -3.27 -10.00
C TYR A 450 -12.51 -3.93 -10.97
N LEU A 451 -13.04 -4.57 -12.03
CA LEU A 451 -12.20 -5.24 -13.04
C LEU A 451 -11.31 -4.23 -13.79
N ARG A 452 -11.86 -3.06 -14.12
CA ARG A 452 -11.17 -1.98 -14.86
C ARG A 452 -10.54 -0.92 -13.94
N ARG A 453 -10.09 -1.28 -12.74
CA ARG A 453 -9.29 -0.33 -11.92
C ARG A 453 -7.86 -0.26 -12.48
N PRO A 454 -7.34 0.94 -12.77
CA PRO A 454 -6.00 1.07 -13.31
C PRO A 454 -4.96 0.69 -12.25
N ILE A 455 -3.93 -0.01 -12.71
CA ILE A 455 -2.81 -0.51 -11.93
C ILE A 455 -1.60 0.42 -12.15
N HIS A 456 -0.91 0.78 -11.07
CA HIS A 456 0.16 1.77 -11.08
C HIS A 456 1.34 1.36 -10.19
N MET A 457 2.49 1.97 -10.46
CA MET A 457 3.58 2.03 -9.49
C MET A 457 3.19 2.96 -8.33
N TYR A 458 3.40 2.53 -7.07
CA TYR A 458 3.14 3.36 -5.89
C TYR A 458 3.99 2.94 -4.69
N ARG A 459 4.29 3.88 -3.79
CA ARG A 459 5.15 3.64 -2.62
C ARG A 459 4.49 2.69 -1.61
N MET A 460 5.18 1.63 -1.23
CA MET A 460 4.62 0.52 -0.43
C MET A 460 5.39 0.24 0.88
N PRO A 461 5.47 1.19 1.84
CA PRO A 461 6.35 1.09 3.00
C PRO A 461 6.20 -0.18 3.85
N LEU A 462 5.00 -0.79 3.90
CA LEU A 462 4.77 -2.04 4.62
C LEU A 462 5.40 -3.29 3.99
N ILE A 463 5.97 -3.22 2.76
CA ILE A 463 6.72 -4.34 2.18
C ILE A 463 7.98 -4.63 3.01
N ALA A 464 8.57 -3.62 3.66
CA ALA A 464 9.70 -3.76 4.56
C ALA A 464 9.39 -4.71 5.74
N PRO A 465 8.41 -4.42 6.63
CA PRO A 465 8.04 -5.32 7.71
C PRO A 465 7.43 -6.63 7.19
N ALA A 466 6.74 -6.65 6.03
CA ALA A 466 6.22 -7.88 5.45
C ALA A 466 7.33 -8.90 5.12
N LEU A 467 8.43 -8.43 4.51
CA LEU A 467 9.59 -9.27 4.20
C LEU A 467 10.38 -9.65 5.45
N ILE A 468 10.56 -8.72 6.39
CA ILE A 468 11.21 -8.97 7.69
C ILE A 468 10.49 -10.08 8.48
N GLU A 469 9.17 -10.00 8.63
CA GLU A 469 8.39 -11.02 9.33
C GLU A 469 8.41 -12.37 8.60
N SER A 470 8.42 -12.34 7.25
CA SER A 470 8.57 -13.55 6.44
C SER A 470 9.94 -14.22 6.65
N GLU A 471 11.02 -13.44 6.78
CA GLU A 471 12.36 -13.96 7.00
C GLU A 471 12.56 -14.56 8.40
N LYS A 472 11.99 -13.94 9.45
CA LYS A 472 11.93 -14.56 10.80
C LYS A 472 11.32 -15.97 10.72
N LEU A 473 10.16 -16.09 10.07
CA LEU A 473 9.43 -17.35 9.91
C LEU A 473 10.22 -18.41 9.13
N ILE A 474 10.96 -17.99 8.09
CA ILE A 474 11.76 -18.87 7.22
C ILE A 474 13.03 -19.34 7.93
N GLN A 475 13.77 -18.46 8.61
CA GLN A 475 15.05 -18.78 9.26
C GLN A 475 14.91 -19.82 10.39
N GLU A 476 13.77 -19.83 11.09
CA GLU A 476 13.42 -20.89 12.04
C GLU A 476 13.31 -22.28 11.40
N GLY A 477 12.86 -22.34 10.13
CA GLY A 477 12.71 -23.60 9.39
C GLY A 477 14.02 -24.20 8.86
N SER A 478 15.14 -23.49 9.01
CA SER A 478 16.48 -23.94 8.58
C SER A 478 17.30 -24.53 9.73
N LYS A 479 16.68 -24.82 10.88
CA LYS A 479 17.32 -25.36 12.10
C LYS A 479 16.78 -26.74 12.53
N SER A 480 16.05 -27.41 11.63
CA SER A 480 15.51 -28.77 11.78
C SER A 480 16.01 -29.66 10.65
#